data_AF-A0A7Y0BV25-F1
#
_entry.id   AF-A0A7Y0BV25-F1
#
_cell.length_a   1.000
_cell.length_b   1.000
_cell.length_c   1.000
_cell.angle_alpha   90.00
_cell.angle_beta   90.00
_cell.angle_gamma   90.00
#
_symmetry.space_group_name_H-M   'P 1'
#
loop_
_entity.id
_entity.type
_entity.pdbx_description
1 polymer ?
#
loop_
_entity_poly.entity_id
_entity_poly.type
_entity_poly.pdbx_seq_one_letter_code
_entity_poly.pdbx_strand_id
1 'polypeptide(L)'
;MKAQPARAGPLRTMAGLFVVSVVLNYFWEIGQAFLFVGMGSWENIWWHCFVASLGDGLIVWTIHAAGWIIFRRSDWFIAPQLKGYGVMLMTGLIIAVALEWLAVHVLQRWTYTADMPVIAVITGVNIGLTPLLQMLILPPVIFYIVALGSKKALE
;
A
#
# COMPACT_ATOMS: atom_id res chain seq x y z
N MET A 1 -21.79 18.95 27.94
CA MET A 1 -21.61 18.20 26.69
C MET A 1 -20.23 18.54 26.13
N LYS A 2 -19.26 17.62 26.16
CA LYS A 2 -17.99 17.83 25.46
C LYS A 2 -18.29 17.77 23.96
N ALA A 3 -18.04 18.87 23.24
CA ALA A 3 -18.14 18.90 21.79
C ALA A 3 -17.27 17.76 21.24
N GLN A 4 -17.87 16.86 20.45
CA GLN A 4 -17.10 15.90 19.69
C GLN A 4 -16.24 16.71 18.72
N PRO A 5 -14.91 16.56 18.75
CA PRO A 5 -14.08 17.33 17.87
C PRO A 5 -14.38 16.96 16.41
N ALA A 6 -14.35 17.95 15.53
CA ALA A 6 -14.79 17.82 14.14
C ALA A 6 -13.89 16.85 13.38
N ARG A 7 -14.33 15.60 13.24
CA ARG A 7 -13.65 14.60 12.42
C ARG A 7 -13.51 15.14 10.99
N ALA A 8 -12.31 15.00 10.41
CA ALA A 8 -12.13 15.31 9.00
C ALA A 8 -13.18 14.55 8.16
N GLY A 9 -13.85 15.27 7.26
CA GLY A 9 -14.91 14.68 6.44
C GLY A 9 -14.39 13.47 5.64
N PRO A 10 -15.25 12.48 5.36
CA PRO A 10 -14.84 11.22 4.73
C PRO A 10 -14.08 11.42 3.41
N LEU A 11 -14.45 12.42 2.62
CA LEU A 11 -13.77 12.78 1.38
C LEU A 11 -12.33 13.25 1.60
N ARG A 12 -12.06 14.06 2.64
CA ARG A 12 -10.71 14.54 2.97
C ARG A 12 -9.83 13.38 3.42
N THR A 13 -10.39 12.45 4.16
CA THR A 13 -9.70 11.23 4.59
C THR A 13 -9.34 10.34 3.40
N MET A 14 -10.28 10.09 2.48
CA MET A 14 -10.02 9.30 1.28
C MET A 14 -8.97 9.95 0.37
N ALA A 15 -9.08 11.27 0.17
CA ALA A 15 -8.08 12.04 -0.58
C ALA A 15 -6.70 12.00 0.10
N GLY A 16 -6.65 12.15 1.42
CA GLY A 16 -5.42 12.06 2.19
C GLY A 16 -4.75 10.69 2.09
N LEU A 17 -5.54 9.61 2.21
CA LEU A 17 -5.03 8.24 2.03
C LEU A 17 -4.45 8.04 0.64
N PHE A 18 -5.13 8.54 -0.41
CA PHE A 18 -4.67 8.41 -1.79
C PHE A 18 -3.42 9.25 -2.08
N VAL A 19 -3.38 10.50 -1.63
CA VAL A 19 -2.23 11.37 -1.91
C VAL A 19 -0.99 10.88 -1.16
N VAL A 20 -1.14 10.53 0.13
CA VAL A 20 -0.01 10.02 0.93
C VAL A 20 0.46 8.67 0.40
N SER A 21 -0.46 7.79 -0.04
CA SER A 21 -0.08 6.52 -0.62
C SER A 21 0.66 6.69 -1.94
N VAL A 22 0.16 7.49 -2.87
CA VAL A 22 0.82 7.72 -4.16
C VAL A 22 2.23 8.27 -3.95
N VAL A 23 2.41 9.24 -3.04
CA VAL A 23 3.72 9.82 -2.77
C VAL A 23 4.69 8.79 -2.17
N LEU A 24 4.28 8.06 -1.14
CA LEU A 24 5.16 7.10 -0.48
C LEU A 24 5.47 5.88 -1.36
N ASN A 25 4.48 5.36 -2.08
CA ASN A 25 4.70 4.27 -3.03
C ASN A 25 5.61 4.74 -4.17
N TYR A 26 5.48 5.96 -4.66
CA TYR A 26 6.35 6.47 -5.73
C TYR A 26 7.83 6.46 -5.37
N PHE A 27 8.18 6.91 -4.18
CA PHE A 27 9.57 6.83 -3.71
C PHE A 27 10.04 5.39 -3.54
N TRP A 28 9.16 4.49 -3.09
CA TRP A 28 9.47 3.07 -2.96
C TRP A 28 9.68 2.40 -4.33
N GLU A 29 8.80 2.68 -5.29
CA GLU A 29 8.85 2.16 -6.66
C GLU A 29 10.14 2.58 -7.38
N ILE A 30 10.51 3.86 -7.28
CA ILE A 30 11.81 4.33 -7.81
C ILE A 30 12.96 3.62 -7.10
N GLY A 31 12.85 3.45 -5.78
CA GLY A 31 13.84 2.76 -4.97
C GLY A 31 14.00 1.29 -5.32
N GLN A 32 12.98 0.59 -5.82
CA GLN A 32 13.08 -0.82 -6.19
C GLN A 32 13.23 -1.05 -7.69
N ALA A 33 13.06 -0.03 -8.53
CA ALA A 33 13.08 -0.16 -9.99
C ALA A 33 14.34 -0.86 -10.52
N PHE A 34 15.49 -0.68 -9.87
CA PHE A 34 16.75 -1.32 -10.26
C PHE A 34 16.75 -2.86 -10.10
N LEU A 35 15.84 -3.41 -9.29
CA LEU A 35 15.72 -4.86 -9.05
C LEU A 35 14.96 -5.59 -10.15
N PHE A 36 14.35 -4.87 -11.10
CA PHE A 36 13.57 -5.44 -12.20
C PHE A 36 14.36 -5.42 -13.52
N VAL A 37 14.28 -6.54 -14.27
CA VAL A 37 14.97 -6.67 -15.56
C VAL A 37 14.32 -5.77 -16.59
N GLY A 38 15.13 -5.06 -17.39
CA GLY A 38 14.63 -4.24 -18.50
C GLY A 38 14.16 -2.83 -18.13
N MET A 39 14.18 -2.47 -16.84
CA MET A 39 13.96 -1.09 -16.38
C MET A 39 15.19 -0.16 -16.55
N GLY A 40 16.24 -0.60 -17.25
CA GLY A 40 17.46 0.20 -17.46
C GLY A 40 17.31 1.38 -18.44
N SER A 41 16.18 1.51 -19.16
CA SER A 41 15.89 2.66 -20.00
C SER A 41 15.25 3.78 -19.17
N TRP A 42 16.11 4.62 -18.59
CA TRP A 42 15.80 5.74 -17.69
C TRP A 42 14.68 6.70 -18.15
N GLU A 43 14.35 6.75 -19.44
CA GLU A 43 13.30 7.64 -19.98
C GLU A 43 11.88 7.25 -19.55
N ASN A 44 11.61 5.96 -19.27
CA ASN A 44 10.24 5.48 -18.99
C ASN A 44 9.99 5.05 -17.54
N ILE A 45 11.03 4.99 -16.70
CA ILE A 45 10.91 4.56 -15.28
C ILE A 45 9.96 5.49 -14.53
N TRP A 46 10.14 6.80 -14.66
CA TRP A 46 9.35 7.79 -13.92
C TRP A 46 7.85 7.67 -14.21
N TRP A 47 7.47 7.48 -15.48
CA TRP A 47 6.07 7.32 -15.85
C TRP A 47 5.50 5.98 -15.36
N HIS A 48 6.27 4.89 -15.48
CA HIS A 48 5.84 3.57 -14.99
C HIS A 48 5.67 3.55 -13.48
N CYS A 49 6.65 4.07 -12.73
CA CYS A 49 6.57 4.19 -11.28
C CYS A 49 5.40 5.07 -10.86
N PHE A 50 5.13 6.16 -11.58
CA PHE A 50 3.98 7.03 -11.29
C PHE A 50 2.65 6.29 -11.47
N VAL A 51 2.47 5.59 -12.60
CA VAL A 51 1.25 4.80 -12.87
C VAL A 51 1.11 3.65 -11.85
N ALA A 52 2.21 2.97 -11.49
CA ALA A 52 2.22 1.94 -10.46
C ALA A 52 1.75 2.51 -9.10
N SER A 53 2.28 3.66 -8.71
CA SER A 53 1.94 4.35 -7.45
C SER A 53 0.47 4.76 -7.37
N LEU A 54 -0.13 5.13 -8.50
CA LEU A 54 -1.58 5.36 -8.58
C LEU A 54 -2.38 4.09 -8.31
N GLY A 55 -1.92 2.95 -8.83
CA GLY A 55 -2.46 1.63 -8.51
C GLY A 55 -2.35 1.30 -7.03
N ASP A 56 -1.21 1.57 -6.41
CA ASP A 56 -1.03 1.38 -4.96
C ASP A 56 -1.96 2.26 -4.13
N GLY A 57 -2.29 3.45 -4.64
CA GLY A 57 -3.31 4.29 -4.03
C GLY A 57 -4.69 3.63 -3.97
N LEU A 58 -5.08 2.92 -5.03
CA LEU A 58 -6.32 2.13 -5.07
C LEU A 58 -6.26 0.91 -4.14
N ILE A 59 -5.08 0.31 -3.98
CA ILE A 59 -4.85 -0.79 -3.04
C ILE A 59 -5.08 -0.31 -1.60
N VAL A 60 -4.56 0.86 -1.23
CA VAL A 60 -4.80 1.44 0.10
C VAL A 60 -6.28 1.73 0.34
N TRP A 61 -7.02 2.18 -0.68
CA TRP A 61 -8.48 2.28 -0.56
C TRP A 61 -9.15 0.93 -0.36
N THR A 62 -8.68 -0.12 -1.02
CA THR A 62 -9.18 -1.49 -0.82
C THR A 62 -8.92 -1.97 0.61
N ILE A 63 -7.74 -1.71 1.15
CA ILE A 63 -7.41 -2.01 2.56
C ILE A 63 -8.32 -1.20 3.51
N HIS A 64 -8.55 0.08 3.21
CA HIS A 64 -9.46 0.92 3.99
C HIS A 64 -10.90 0.37 3.97
N ALA A 65 -11.38 -0.03 2.80
CA ALA A 65 -12.71 -0.62 2.62
C ALA A 65 -12.84 -1.95 3.37
N ALA A 66 -11.82 -2.81 3.33
CA ALA A 66 -11.81 -4.06 4.10
C ALA A 66 -11.94 -3.79 5.61
N GLY A 67 -11.15 -2.85 6.14
CA GLY A 67 -11.28 -2.45 7.53
C GLY A 67 -12.63 -1.80 7.85
N TRP A 68 -13.20 -1.01 6.93
CA TRP A 68 -14.53 -0.44 7.11
C TRP A 68 -15.62 -1.52 7.18
N ILE A 69 -15.56 -2.56 6.34
CA ILE A 69 -16.51 -3.68 6.36
C ILE A 69 -16.38 -4.49 7.65
N ILE A 70 -15.16 -4.78 8.09
CA ILE A 70 -14.88 -5.61 9.28
C ILE A 70 -15.25 -4.89 10.57
N PHE A 71 -14.83 -3.63 10.72
CA PHE A 71 -15.04 -2.87 11.95
C PHE A 71 -16.31 -2.01 11.93
N ARG A 72 -17.01 -1.95 10.80
CA ARG A 72 -18.23 -1.12 10.55
C ARG A 72 -18.06 0.36 10.91
N ARG A 73 -16.82 0.85 10.86
CA ARG A 73 -16.46 2.23 11.20
C ARG A 73 -15.39 2.73 10.25
N SER A 74 -15.52 3.95 9.73
CA SER A 74 -14.58 4.51 8.73
C SER A 74 -13.29 5.06 9.36
N ASP A 75 -13.32 5.33 10.66
CA ASP A 75 -12.22 5.85 11.49
C ASP A 75 -11.43 4.73 12.20
N TRP A 76 -11.60 3.48 11.76
CA TRP A 76 -11.01 2.29 12.38
C TRP A 76 -9.47 2.42 12.51
N PHE A 77 -8.83 3.11 11.59
CA PHE A 77 -7.37 3.27 11.52
C PHE A 77 -6.82 4.40 12.42
N ILE A 78 -7.67 5.23 13.05
CA ILE A 78 -7.21 6.31 13.95
C ILE A 78 -6.69 5.74 15.29
N ALA A 79 -7.30 4.65 15.74
CA ALA A 79 -6.91 3.87 16.92
C ALA A 79 -7.05 2.37 16.60
N PRO A 80 -6.18 1.83 15.72
CA PRO A 80 -6.39 0.52 15.09
C PRO A 80 -6.37 -0.64 16.08
N GLN A 81 -5.71 -0.49 17.23
CA GLN A 81 -5.39 -1.59 18.15
C GLN A 81 -4.68 -2.74 17.38
N LEU A 82 -4.45 -3.90 18.00
CA LEU A 82 -3.80 -5.02 17.32
C LEU A 82 -4.61 -5.54 16.12
N LYS A 83 -5.95 -5.48 16.20
CA LYS A 83 -6.86 -5.97 15.16
C LYS A 83 -6.79 -5.15 13.88
N GLY A 84 -6.68 -3.82 13.97
CA GLY A 84 -6.58 -2.94 12.81
C GLY A 84 -5.27 -3.15 12.05
N TYR A 85 -4.15 -3.29 12.75
CA TYR A 85 -2.88 -3.67 12.10
C TYR A 85 -2.98 -5.06 11.46
N GLY A 86 -3.65 -6.01 12.11
CA GLY A 86 -3.93 -7.33 11.53
C GLY A 86 -4.67 -7.22 10.19
N VAL A 87 -5.71 -6.40 10.08
CA VAL A 87 -6.42 -6.19 8.81
C VAL A 87 -5.51 -5.54 7.76
N MET A 88 -4.74 -4.50 8.12
CA MET A 88 -3.81 -3.86 7.19
C MET A 88 -2.81 -4.85 6.60
N LEU A 89 -2.17 -5.65 7.45
CA LEU A 89 -1.14 -6.59 7.05
C LEU A 89 -1.72 -7.78 6.27
N MET A 90 -2.85 -8.35 6.72
CA MET A 90 -3.46 -9.50 6.05
C MET A 90 -4.03 -9.11 4.69
N THR A 91 -4.74 -7.98 4.59
CA THR A 91 -5.27 -7.52 3.31
C THR A 91 -4.14 -7.11 2.37
N GLY A 92 -3.11 -6.42 2.86
CA GLY A 92 -1.91 -6.09 2.08
C GLY A 92 -1.20 -7.33 1.56
N LEU A 93 -0.98 -8.35 2.41
CA LEU A 93 -0.34 -9.60 2.03
C LEU A 93 -1.14 -10.36 0.96
N ILE A 94 -2.45 -10.48 1.12
CA ILE A 94 -3.31 -11.16 0.14
C ILE A 94 -3.24 -10.45 -1.22
N ILE A 95 -3.32 -9.11 -1.22
CA ILE A 95 -3.24 -8.32 -2.46
C ILE A 95 -1.85 -8.45 -3.10
N ALA A 96 -0.78 -8.36 -2.31
CA ALA A 96 0.60 -8.51 -2.79
C ALA A 96 0.78 -9.86 -3.49
N VAL A 97 0.38 -10.94 -2.84
CA VAL A 97 0.49 -12.30 -3.38
C VAL A 97 -0.34 -12.45 -4.67
N ALA A 98 -1.56 -11.94 -4.68
CA ALA A 98 -2.44 -12.02 -5.85
C ALA A 98 -1.89 -11.24 -7.05
N LEU A 99 -1.41 -10.01 -6.83
CA LEU A 99 -0.88 -9.16 -7.89
C LEU A 99 0.45 -9.70 -8.43
N GLU A 100 1.34 -10.17 -7.57
CA GLU A 100 2.61 -10.75 -8.00
C GLU A 100 2.40 -12.07 -8.75
N TRP A 101 1.49 -12.92 -8.28
CA TRP A 101 1.13 -14.12 -9.02
C TRP A 101 0.56 -13.79 -10.40
N LEU A 102 -0.37 -12.82 -10.48
CA LEU A 102 -0.94 -12.37 -11.74
C LEU A 102 0.13 -11.77 -12.66
N ALA A 103 1.01 -10.93 -12.14
CA ALA A 103 2.01 -10.25 -12.93
C ALA A 103 3.12 -11.18 -13.43
N VAL A 104 3.65 -12.04 -12.57
CA VAL A 104 4.77 -12.94 -12.90
C VAL A 104 4.30 -14.18 -13.63
N HIS A 105 3.24 -14.85 -13.16
CA HIS A 105 2.86 -16.17 -13.70
C HIS A 105 1.86 -16.07 -14.85
N VAL A 106 0.86 -15.20 -14.72
CA VAL A 106 -0.25 -15.13 -15.70
C VAL A 106 0.08 -14.16 -16.84
N LEU A 107 0.49 -12.94 -16.50
CA LEU A 107 0.69 -11.86 -17.46
C LEU A 107 2.12 -11.80 -18.00
N GLN A 108 3.08 -12.52 -17.37
CA GLN A 108 4.51 -12.48 -17.70
C GLN A 108 5.02 -11.02 -17.86
N ARG A 109 4.50 -10.13 -17.00
CA ARG A 109 4.58 -8.68 -17.16
C ARG A 109 5.95 -8.12 -16.78
N TRP A 110 6.62 -8.76 -15.82
CA TRP A 110 7.96 -8.40 -15.38
C TRP A 110 8.73 -9.61 -14.88
N THR A 111 10.05 -9.50 -14.95
CA THR A 111 11.00 -10.53 -14.49
C THR A 111 11.99 -9.88 -13.53
N TYR A 112 12.31 -10.61 -12.46
CA TYR A 112 13.24 -10.13 -11.44
C TYR A 112 14.69 -10.34 -11.86
N THR A 113 15.57 -9.43 -11.42
CA THR A 113 17.03 -9.59 -11.57
C THR A 113 17.56 -10.63 -10.59
N ALA A 114 18.79 -11.09 -10.79
CA ALA A 114 19.47 -12.00 -9.85
C ALA A 114 19.67 -11.37 -8.45
N ASP A 115 19.69 -10.05 -8.37
CA ASP A 115 19.90 -9.31 -7.12
C ASP A 115 18.62 -9.15 -6.29
N MET A 116 17.46 -9.52 -6.84
CA MET A 116 16.20 -9.43 -6.11
C MET A 116 16.04 -10.60 -5.13
N PRO A 117 15.97 -10.35 -3.81
CA PRO A 117 15.68 -11.41 -2.86
C PRO A 117 14.24 -11.90 -3.09
N VAL A 118 14.08 -13.18 -3.39
CA VAL A 118 12.76 -13.81 -3.53
C VAL A 118 12.46 -14.67 -2.31
N ILE A 119 11.21 -14.60 -1.84
CA ILE A 119 10.71 -15.49 -0.78
C ILE A 119 9.68 -16.43 -1.39
N ALA A 120 9.80 -17.72 -1.05
CA ALA A 120 8.76 -18.70 -1.33
C ALA A 120 7.62 -18.53 -0.32
N VAL A 121 6.62 -17.74 -0.67
CA VAL A 121 5.46 -17.46 0.20
C VAL A 121 4.44 -18.60 0.16
N ILE A 122 4.31 -19.24 -1.01
CA ILE A 122 3.47 -20.43 -1.25
C ILE A 122 4.34 -21.45 -1.98
N THR A 123 4.16 -22.75 -1.72
CA THR A 123 4.91 -23.82 -2.39
C THR A 123 4.88 -23.64 -3.91
N GLY A 124 6.03 -23.27 -4.50
CA GLY A 124 6.19 -23.05 -5.94
C GLY A 124 5.99 -21.62 -6.45
N VAL A 125 5.66 -20.65 -5.59
CA VAL A 125 5.52 -19.22 -5.96
C VAL A 125 6.63 -18.40 -5.31
N ASN A 126 7.59 -17.98 -6.13
CA ASN A 126 8.63 -17.04 -5.73
C ASN A 126 8.09 -15.62 -5.87
N ILE A 127 8.04 -14.87 -4.78
CA ILE A 127 7.58 -13.49 -4.75
C ILE A 127 8.76 -12.60 -4.38
N GLY A 128 8.90 -11.47 -5.06
CA GLY A 128 9.87 -10.44 -4.72
C GLY A 128 9.70 -9.96 -3.27
N LEU A 129 10.79 -9.89 -2.53
CA LEU A 129 10.78 -9.40 -1.16
C LEU A 129 10.38 -7.91 -1.10
N THR A 130 10.87 -7.10 -2.03
CA THR A 130 10.66 -5.64 -2.00
C THR A 130 9.19 -5.23 -2.17
N PRO A 131 8.43 -5.80 -3.13
CA PRO A 131 6.99 -5.56 -3.25
C PRO A 131 6.19 -6.09 -2.04
N LEU A 132 6.63 -7.20 -1.44
CA LEU A 132 6.00 -7.71 -0.23
C LEU A 132 6.23 -6.79 0.97
N LEU A 133 7.46 -6.27 1.14
CA LEU A 133 7.79 -5.29 2.17
C LEU A 133 7.02 -3.98 1.96
N GLN A 134 6.84 -3.54 0.70
CA GLN A 134 6.02 -2.38 0.36
C GLN A 134 4.61 -2.52 0.96
N MET A 135 3.97 -3.67 0.76
CA MET A 135 2.61 -3.94 1.21
C MET A 135 2.51 -4.20 2.73
N LEU A 136 3.59 -4.58 3.39
CA LEU A 136 3.60 -4.75 4.85
C LEU A 136 3.96 -3.45 5.61
N ILE A 137 4.79 -2.59 5.02
CA ILE A 137 5.31 -1.38 5.68
C ILE A 137 4.49 -0.14 5.31
N LEU A 138 4.20 0.07 4.03
CA LEU A 138 3.59 1.32 3.59
C LEU A 138 2.15 1.50 4.07
N PRO A 139 1.24 0.50 4.03
CA PRO A 139 -0.13 0.72 4.49
C PRO A 139 -0.20 1.18 5.96
N PRO A 140 0.47 0.53 6.94
CA PRO A 140 0.51 1.04 8.30
C PRO A 140 1.04 2.48 8.43
N VAL A 141 2.10 2.83 7.69
CA VAL A 141 2.70 4.17 7.70
C VAL A 141 1.74 5.22 7.10
N ILE A 142 1.10 4.90 5.97
CA ILE A 142 0.13 5.78 5.28
C ILE A 142 -1.06 6.05 6.20
N PHE A 143 -1.66 5.00 6.78
CA PHE A 143 -2.78 5.14 7.71
C PHE A 143 -2.38 5.95 8.95
N TYR A 144 -1.15 5.76 9.46
CA TYR A 144 -0.63 6.51 10.60
C TYR A 144 -0.50 8.01 10.29
N ILE A 145 0.09 8.38 9.15
CA ILE A 145 0.26 9.78 8.73
C ILE A 145 -1.10 10.48 8.59
N VAL A 146 -2.07 9.82 7.93
CA VAL A 146 -3.42 10.37 7.77
C VAL A 146 -4.17 10.45 9.11
N ALA A 147 -3.95 9.50 10.01
CA ALA A 147 -4.49 9.54 11.37
C ALA A 147 -3.91 10.71 12.18
N LEU A 148 -2.62 11.05 12.04
CA LEU A 148 -2.01 12.20 12.71
C LEU A 148 -2.65 13.53 12.26
N GLY A 149 -2.81 13.72 10.95
CA GLY A 149 -3.50 14.91 10.41
C GLY A 149 -4.95 15.02 10.88
N SER A 150 -5.62 13.86 11.02
CA SER A 150 -6.98 13.80 11.53
C SER A 150 -7.08 14.10 13.02
N LYS A 151 -6.07 13.73 13.84
CA LYS A 151 -6.01 14.05 15.28
C LYS A 151 -5.72 15.52 15.53
N LYS A 152 -4.81 16.13 14.75
CA LYS A 152 -4.47 17.55 14.87
C LYS A 152 -5.63 18.48 14.52
N ALA A 153 -6.59 18.03 13.72
CA ALA A 153 -7.83 18.76 13.46
C ALA A 153 -8.83 18.72 14.64
N LEU A 154 -8.56 17.90 15.67
CA LEU A 154 -9.40 17.73 16.86
C LEU A 154 -8.89 18.49 18.09
N GLU A 155 -7.64 18.96 18.04
CA GLU A 155 -6.98 19.80 19.06
C GLU A 155 -7.17 21.28 18.72
#